data_AF-A0A517YW29-F1
#
_entry.id   AF-A0A517YW29-F1
#
_cell.length_a   1.000
_cell.length_b   1.000
_cell.length_c   1.000
_cell.angle_alpha   90.00
_cell.angle_beta   90.00
_cell.angle_gamma   90.00
#
_symmetry.space_group_name_H-M   'P 1'
#
loop_
_entity.id
_entity.type
_entity.pdbx_description
1 polymer ?
#
loop_
_entity_poly.entity_id
_entity_poly.type
_entity_poly.pdbx_seq_one_letter_code
_entity_poly.pdbx_strand_id
1 'polypeptide(L)'
;MFYRVKAKLKTEKAAEFLDRLRDGTISEQKLDGQEIVDSMHRAVMNDDEVMWSEKCFCPTPLKHERETVLDFYFDDLTTETLQGYEDYEGDSFMEYLVSVAK
;
A
#
# COMPACT_ATOMS: atom_id res chain seq x y z
N MET A 1 12.32 10.23 -4.40
CA MET A 1 13.05 9.42 -3.41
C MET A 1 12.39 8.05 -3.33
N PHE A 2 13.11 7.02 -2.91
CA PHE A 2 12.51 5.71 -2.66
C PHE A 2 12.29 5.55 -1.17
N TYR A 3 11.18 4.90 -0.81
CA TYR A 3 10.83 4.66 0.58
C TYR A 3 10.46 3.19 0.77
N ARG A 4 10.94 2.61 1.86
CA ARG A 4 10.36 1.42 2.46
C ARG A 4 9.15 1.90 3.25
N VAL A 5 8.03 1.25 3.02
CA VAL A 5 6.80 1.51 3.75
C VAL A 5 6.44 0.26 4.54
N LYS A 6 6.07 0.46 5.80
CA LYS A 6 5.48 -0.56 6.66
C LYS A 6 4.15 -0.04 7.17
N ALA A 7 3.13 -0.87 7.18
CA ALA A 7 1.83 -0.51 7.73
C ALA A 7 1.06 -1.75 8.19
N LYS A 8 -0.01 -1.57 8.96
CA LYS A 8 -0.92 -2.64 9.37
C LYS A 8 -2.25 -2.51 8.66
N LEU A 9 -2.74 -3.59 8.04
CA LEU A 9 -4.04 -3.57 7.37
C LEU A 9 -5.17 -3.46 8.40
N LYS A 10 -6.11 -2.53 8.15
CA LYS A 10 -7.43 -2.50 8.78
C LYS A 10 -8.27 -3.65 8.22
N THR A 11 -8.21 -4.81 8.86
CA THR A 11 -8.87 -6.03 8.34
C THR A 11 -10.38 -5.86 8.13
N GLU A 12 -11.03 -5.00 8.92
CA GLU A 12 -12.45 -4.63 8.77
C GLU A 12 -12.74 -3.82 7.50
N LYS A 13 -11.71 -3.27 6.85
CA LYS A 13 -11.77 -2.55 5.57
C LYS A 13 -11.25 -3.35 4.39
N ALA A 14 -10.79 -4.58 4.61
CA ALA A 14 -10.14 -5.39 3.59
C ALA A 14 -10.99 -5.62 2.33
N ALA A 15 -12.28 -5.96 2.50
CA ALA A 15 -13.19 -6.19 1.39
C ALA A 15 -13.40 -4.92 0.55
N GLU A 16 -13.68 -3.79 1.21
CA GLU A 16 -13.82 -2.48 0.56
C GLU A 16 -12.53 -2.10 -0.18
N PHE A 17 -11.37 -2.34 0.42
CA PHE A 17 -10.09 -2.02 -0.19
C PHE A 17 -9.83 -2.86 -1.44
N LEU A 18 -10.06 -4.17 -1.37
CA LEU A 18 -9.88 -5.09 -2.48
C LEU A 18 -10.76 -4.72 -3.67
N ASP A 19 -12.01 -4.36 -3.43
CA ASP A 19 -12.93 -3.94 -4.47
C ASP A 19 -12.43 -2.66 -5.15
N ARG A 20 -12.04 -1.64 -4.37
CA ARG A 20 -11.55 -0.36 -4.91
C ARG A 20 -10.21 -0.46 -5.65
N LEU A 21 -9.37 -1.43 -5.29
CA LEU A 21 -8.14 -1.76 -6.02
C LEU A 21 -8.45 -2.39 -7.39
N ARG A 22 -9.58 -3.10 -7.53
CA ARG A 22 -9.95 -3.85 -8.73
C ARG A 22 -10.90 -3.10 -9.66
N ASP A 23 -11.80 -2.29 -9.12
CA ASP A 23 -12.89 -1.66 -9.87
C ASP A 23 -12.50 -0.34 -10.57
N GLY A 24 -11.25 0.10 -10.39
CA GLY A 24 -10.72 1.33 -10.97
C GLY A 24 -10.82 2.55 -10.05
N THR A 25 -11.52 2.46 -8.91
CA THR A 25 -11.72 3.61 -8.02
C THR A 25 -10.42 4.21 -7.49
N ILE A 26 -9.40 3.38 -7.26
CA ILE A 26 -8.06 3.87 -6.87
C ILE A 26 -7.21 4.20 -8.10
N SER A 27 -7.14 3.33 -9.11
CA SER A 27 -6.24 3.55 -10.26
C SER A 27 -6.60 4.78 -11.09
N GLU A 28 -7.87 5.18 -11.14
CA GLU A 28 -8.32 6.37 -11.87
C GLU A 28 -8.10 7.69 -11.11
N GLN A 29 -7.65 7.65 -9.84
CA GLN A 29 -7.28 8.86 -9.10
C GLN A 29 -6.10 9.54 -9.77
N LYS A 30 -6.20 10.88 -9.94
CA LYS A 30 -5.12 11.66 -10.55
C LYS A 30 -3.87 11.61 -9.68
N LEU A 31 -2.71 11.74 -10.35
CA LEU A 31 -1.35 11.75 -9.80
C LEU A 31 -0.82 10.34 -9.48
N ASP A 32 -1.40 9.66 -8.50
CA ASP A 32 -0.72 8.52 -7.86
C ASP A 32 -1.56 7.24 -7.81
N GLY A 33 -2.79 7.27 -8.33
CA GLY A 33 -3.74 6.16 -8.24
C GLY A 33 -3.19 4.83 -8.76
N GLN A 34 -2.57 4.84 -9.94
CA GLN A 34 -1.95 3.65 -10.52
C GLN A 34 -0.75 3.17 -9.70
N GLU A 35 0.08 4.08 -9.16
CA GLU A 35 1.22 3.70 -8.34
C GLU A 35 0.78 3.03 -7.04
N ILE A 36 -0.32 3.48 -6.42
CA ILE A 36 -0.89 2.83 -5.23
C ILE A 36 -1.29 1.39 -5.55
N VAL A 37 -1.98 1.15 -6.67
CA VAL A 37 -2.37 -0.21 -7.09
C VAL A 37 -1.13 -1.07 -7.33
N ASP A 38 -0.15 -0.56 -8.07
CA ASP A 38 1.08 -1.28 -8.37
C ASP A 38 1.89 -1.58 -7.09
N SER A 39 1.92 -0.66 -6.13
CA SER A 39 2.50 -0.85 -4.80
C SER A 39 1.81 -1.99 -4.04
N MET A 40 0.48 -2.07 -4.05
CA MET A 40 -0.24 -3.16 -3.39
C MET A 40 0.02 -4.52 -4.04
N HIS A 41 0.23 -4.56 -5.36
CA HIS A 41 0.63 -5.79 -6.07
C HIS A 41 2.07 -6.24 -5.75
N ARG A 42 2.97 -5.30 -5.45
CA ARG A 42 4.34 -5.59 -4.99
C ARG A 42 4.44 -5.85 -3.50
N ALA A 43 3.45 -5.42 -2.72
CA ALA A 43 3.44 -5.55 -1.28
C ALA A 43 3.46 -7.02 -0.85
N VAL A 44 4.17 -7.27 0.25
CA VAL A 44 4.17 -8.56 0.93
C VAL A 44 3.59 -8.41 2.34
N MET A 45 3.03 -9.49 2.84
CA MET A 45 2.57 -9.66 4.21
C MET A 45 3.67 -10.40 4.98
N ASN A 46 4.19 -9.81 6.05
CA ASN A 46 5.15 -10.45 6.93
C ASN A 46 4.66 -10.31 8.38
N ASP A 47 4.37 -11.43 9.02
CA ASP A 47 3.63 -11.48 10.29
C ASP A 47 2.34 -10.62 10.22
N ASP A 48 2.29 -9.51 10.95
CA ASP A 48 1.16 -8.57 10.99
C ASP A 48 1.44 -7.25 10.25
N GLU A 49 2.58 -7.14 9.51
CA GLU A 49 3.00 -5.92 8.83
C GLU A 49 3.06 -6.05 7.30
N VAL A 50 2.36 -5.17 6.60
CA VAL A 50 2.40 -5.05 5.14
C VAL A 50 3.60 -4.19 4.76
N MET A 51 4.43 -4.72 3.86
CA MET A 51 5.68 -4.07 3.45
C MET A 51 5.74 -3.89 1.95
N TRP A 52 6.09 -2.68 1.49
CA TRP A 52 6.35 -2.40 0.08
C TRP A 52 7.35 -1.26 -0.09
N SER A 53 7.89 -1.15 -1.29
CA SER A 53 8.77 -0.05 -1.67
C SER A 53 8.06 0.86 -2.67
N GLU A 54 8.17 2.17 -2.46
CA GLU A 54 7.46 3.17 -3.25
C GLU A 54 8.35 4.36 -3.59
N LYS A 55 8.16 4.89 -4.78
CA LYS A 55 8.87 6.06 -5.26
C LYS A 55 7.98 7.30 -5.14
N CYS A 56 8.32 8.20 -4.23
CA CYS A 56 7.57 9.42 -4.00
C CYS A 56 8.48 10.66 -4.09
N PHE A 57 7.95 11.78 -4.59
CA PHE A 57 8.67 13.05 -4.74
C PHE A 57 8.09 14.17 -3.85
N CYS A 58 7.14 13.85 -2.99
CA CYS A 58 6.51 14.80 -2.08
C CYS A 58 7.50 15.30 -1.00
N PRO A 59 7.37 16.55 -0.54
CA PRO A 59 8.18 17.07 0.58
C PRO A 59 8.00 16.27 1.87
N THR A 60 6.78 15.76 2.09
CA THR A 60 6.46 14.77 3.12
C THR A 60 6.19 13.44 2.42
N PRO A 61 6.89 12.34 2.78
CA PRO A 61 6.75 11.06 2.09
C PRO A 61 5.30 10.58 2.06
N LEU A 62 4.85 10.19 0.86
CA LEU A 62 3.53 9.60 0.60
C LEU A 62 2.34 10.46 1.07
N LYS A 63 2.52 11.79 1.20
CA LYS A 63 1.50 12.64 1.82
C LYS A 63 0.14 12.54 1.11
N HIS A 64 0.12 12.58 -0.21
CA HIS A 64 -1.12 12.61 -0.96
C HIS A 64 -1.80 11.24 -0.95
N GLU A 65 -1.01 10.18 -1.14
CA GLU A 65 -1.40 8.79 -1.10
C GLU A 65 -2.01 8.43 0.27
N ARG A 66 -1.42 8.93 1.36
CA ARG A 66 -1.95 8.81 2.73
C ARG A 66 -3.27 9.52 2.92
N GLU A 67 -3.35 10.79 2.52
CA GLU A 67 -4.56 11.61 2.68
C GLU A 67 -5.76 11.10 1.86
N THR A 68 -5.52 10.38 0.77
CA THR A 68 -6.57 9.96 -0.17
C THR A 68 -6.92 8.48 -0.09
N VAL A 69 -5.97 7.61 0.24
CA VAL A 69 -6.15 6.15 0.23
C VAL A 69 -5.53 5.47 1.43
N LEU A 70 -4.22 5.59 1.65
CA LEU A 70 -3.49 4.67 2.53
C LEU A 70 -3.94 4.77 4.00
N ASP A 71 -4.16 5.98 4.54
CA ASP A 71 -4.59 6.11 5.95
C ASP A 71 -6.04 5.60 6.17
N PHE A 72 -6.84 5.41 5.11
CA PHE A 72 -8.18 4.79 5.24
C PHE A 72 -8.12 3.28 5.42
N TYR A 73 -7.09 2.62 4.87
CA TYR A 73 -6.98 1.16 4.85
C TYR A 73 -5.86 0.61 5.74
N PHE A 74 -4.95 1.47 6.17
CA PHE A 74 -3.83 1.09 7.02
C PHE A 74 -3.75 1.92 8.29
N ASP A 75 -3.20 1.30 9.34
CA ASP A 75 -2.73 1.93 10.57
C ASP A 75 -1.20 1.82 10.67
N ASP A 76 -0.61 2.59 11.59
CA ASP A 76 0.82 2.55 11.92
C ASP A 76 1.76 2.71 10.71
N LEU A 77 1.35 3.46 9.67
CA LEU A 77 2.15 3.65 8.47
C LEU A 77 3.43 4.44 8.76
N THR A 78 4.57 3.79 8.51
CA THR A 78 5.91 4.37 8.67
C THR A 78 6.69 4.34 7.35
N THR A 79 7.63 5.27 7.19
CA THR A 79 8.46 5.38 5.98
C THR A 79 9.93 5.50 6.36
N GLU A 80 10.78 4.78 5.62
CA GLU A 80 12.24 4.84 5.74
C GLU A 80 12.83 5.08 4.34
N THR A 81 13.83 5.96 4.21
CA THR A 81 14.42 6.27 2.90
C THR A 81 15.30 5.11 2.39
N LEU A 82 15.15 4.79 1.11
CA LEU A 82 15.93 3.78 0.40
C LEU A 82 16.78 4.39 -0.72
N GLN A 83 17.77 3.64 -1.20
CA GLN A 83 18.55 3.99 -2.39
C GLN A 83 17.85 3.60 -3.71
N GLY A 84 16.87 2.70 -3.65
CA GLY A 84 16.15 2.15 -4.80
C GLY A 84 14.91 1.37 -4.35
N TYR A 85 14.24 0.70 -5.30
CA TYR A 85 13.25 -0.31 -4.96
C TYR A 85 13.94 -1.51 -4.29
N GLU A 86 13.26 -2.11 -3.33
CA GLU A 86 13.66 -3.33 -2.64
C GLU A 86 12.50 -4.32 -2.69
N ASP A 87 12.83 -5.60 -2.85
CA ASP A 87 11.91 -6.70 -2.62
C ASP A 87 11.96 -7.10 -1.15
N TYR A 88 10.85 -7.58 -0.61
CA TYR A 88 10.72 -8.01 0.77
C TYR A 88 10.34 -9.48 0.85
N GLU A 89 10.81 -10.18 1.88
CA GLU A 89 10.36 -11.53 2.18
C GLU A 89 8.99 -11.49 2.87
N GLY A 90 8.05 -12.30 2.38
CA GLY A 90 6.70 -12.43 2.91
C GLY A 90 5.75 -13.07 1.89
N ASP A 91 4.51 -13.31 2.32
CA ASP A 91 3.44 -13.82 1.44
C ASP A 91 2.86 -12.67 0.60
N SER A 92 2.20 -12.97 -0.53
CA SER A 92 1.59 -11.93 -1.34
C SER A 92 0.51 -11.17 -0.55
N PHE A 93 0.65 -9.84 -0.44
CA PHE A 93 -0.36 -9.02 0.21
C PHE A 93 -1.72 -9.13 -0.49
N MET A 94 -1.74 -9.21 -1.83
CA MET A 94 -2.99 -9.35 -2.59
C MET A 94 -3.70 -10.67 -2.30
N GLU A 95 -2.96 -11.78 -2.17
CA GLU A 95 -3.54 -13.08 -1.78
C GLU A 95 -4.06 -13.04 -0.34
N TYR A 96 -3.29 -12.43 0.57
CA TYR A 96 -3.74 -12.20 1.94
C TYR A 96 -5.03 -11.38 1.97
N LEU A 97 -5.10 -10.28 1.23
CA LEU A 97 -6.26 -9.39 1.16
C LEU A 97 -7.50 -10.14 0.66
N VAL A 98 -7.37 -11.01 -0.35
CA VAL A 98 -8.45 -11.89 -0.81
C VAL A 98 -8.90 -12.88 0.28
N SER A 99 -7.97 -13.40 1.08
CA SER A 99 -8.28 -14.37 2.13
C SER A 99 -9.06 -13.77 3.31
N VAL A 100 -8.85 -12.48 3.59
CA VAL A 100 -9.47 -11.78 4.73
C VAL A 100 -10.65 -10.88 4.33
N ALA A 101 -10.80 -10.56 3.04
CA ALA A 101 -11.99 -9.91 2.48
C ALA A 101 -13.19 -10.89 2.53
N LYS A 102 -14.08 -10.69 3.52
CA LYS A 102 -15.31 -11.46 3.72
C LYS A 102 -16.55 -10.69 3.34
#